data_AF-A0A2V9X717-F1
#
_entry.id   AF-A0A2V9X717-F1
#
_cell.length_a   1.000
_cell.length_b   1.000
_cell.length_c   1.000
_cell.angle_alpha   90.00
_cell.angle_beta   90.00
_cell.angle_gamma   90.00
#
_symmetry.space_group_name_H-M   'P 1'
#
loop_
_entity.id
_entity.type
_entity.pdbx_description
1 polymer ?
#
loop_
_entity_poly.entity_id
_entity_poly.type
_entity_poly.pdbx_seq_one_letter_code
_entity_poly.pdbx_strand_id
1 'polypeptide(L)'
;KVDDGGNLQLRLDSGRTISFNINENPHLDYGYAVTSHSSQGQTADRVLVHVDTEKAGEKLVNRRLAYVAVSRGRYDAQVYTNDKGQLAGRLGRDASHRSAIEASRDSVSSAHKIESSSARGRVRAHMHAESHSISR
;
A
#
# COMPACT_ATOMS: atom_id res chain seq x y z
N LYS A 1 31.67 5.66 -20.72
CA LYS A 1 32.70 4.76 -20.14
C LYS A 1 33.65 5.65 -19.37
N VAL A 2 33.96 5.32 -18.11
CA VAL A 2 34.91 6.07 -17.29
C VAL A 2 36.32 5.62 -17.70
N ASP A 3 37.25 6.55 -17.88
CA ASP A 3 38.66 6.23 -18.13
C ASP A 3 39.42 5.94 -16.82
N ASP A 4 40.68 5.52 -16.92
CA ASP A 4 41.51 5.20 -15.75
C ASP A 4 41.77 6.43 -14.84
N GLY A 5 41.51 7.65 -15.32
CA GLY A 5 41.61 8.91 -14.58
C GLY A 5 40.29 9.40 -13.98
N GLY A 6 39.18 8.66 -14.15
CA GLY A 6 37.87 9.05 -13.61
C GLY A 6 37.08 10.03 -14.48
N ASN A 7 37.52 10.33 -15.71
CA ASN A 7 36.79 11.22 -16.61
C ASN A 7 35.66 10.48 -17.31
N LEU A 8 34.52 11.15 -17.44
CA LEU A 8 33.32 10.64 -18.08
C LEU A 8 32.77 11.65 -19.08
N GLN A 9 32.44 11.17 -20.27
CA GLN A 9 31.59 11.88 -21.23
C GLN A 9 30.14 11.38 -21.14
N LEU A 10 29.20 12.30 -20.99
CA LEU A 10 27.76 12.04 -21.04
C LEU A 10 27.14 12.81 -22.21
N ARG A 11 26.28 12.12 -22.97
CA ARG A 11 25.40 12.76 -23.94
C ARG A 11 24.03 12.91 -23.31
N LEU A 12 23.56 14.15 -23.20
CA LEU A 12 22.24 14.47 -22.70
C LEU A 12 21.18 14.25 -23.79
N ASP A 13 19.92 14.14 -23.41
CA ASP A 13 18.79 14.01 -24.34
C ASP A 13 18.65 15.22 -25.27
N SER A 14 19.14 16.39 -24.82
CA SER A 14 19.24 17.59 -25.64
C SER A 14 20.31 17.52 -26.74
N GLY A 15 21.06 16.42 -26.82
CA GLY A 15 22.18 16.23 -27.75
C GLY A 15 23.51 16.84 -27.27
N ARG A 16 23.49 17.65 -26.20
CA ARG A 16 24.70 18.23 -25.62
C ARG A 16 25.59 17.15 -25.01
N THR A 17 26.88 17.22 -25.28
CA THR A 17 27.88 16.37 -24.62
C THR A 17 28.54 17.15 -23.50
N ILE A 18 28.58 16.58 -22.30
CA ILE A 18 29.26 17.13 -21.12
C ILE A 18 30.39 16.18 -20.71
N SER A 19 31.51 16.75 -20.27
CA SER A 19 32.66 15.99 -19.77
C SER A 19 32.98 16.47 -18.36
N PHE A 20 33.16 15.56 -17.42
CA PHE A 20 33.57 15.88 -16.05
C PHE A 20 34.27 14.69 -15.39
N ASN A 21 34.96 14.95 -14.29
CA ASN A 21 35.60 13.92 -13.48
C ASN A 21 34.64 13.44 -12.38
N ILE A 22 34.48 12.13 -12.23
CA ILE A 22 33.58 11.54 -11.23
C ILE A 22 34.07 11.77 -9.80
N ASN A 23 35.38 11.89 -9.59
CA ASN A 23 35.96 12.16 -8.27
C ASN A 23 35.63 13.56 -7.75
N GLU A 24 35.30 14.49 -8.65
CA GLU A 24 34.90 15.87 -8.32
C GLU A 24 33.38 16.01 -8.17
N ASN A 25 32.60 14.96 -8.46
CA ASN A 25 31.13 15.01 -8.53
C ASN A 25 30.50 13.85 -7.71
N PRO A 26 30.57 13.90 -6.36
CA PRO A 26 30.18 12.78 -5.48
C PRO A 26 28.68 12.48 -5.44
N HIS A 27 27.85 13.35 -6.02
CA HIS A 27 26.39 13.16 -6.08
C HIS A 27 25.93 12.36 -7.31
N LEU A 28 26.85 12.00 -8.21
CA LEU A 28 26.53 11.14 -9.33
C LEU A 28 26.60 9.67 -8.88
N ASP A 29 25.50 8.96 -9.07
CA ASP A 29 25.40 7.53 -8.76
C ASP A 29 24.86 6.74 -9.96
N TYR A 30 24.90 5.42 -9.86
CA TYR A 30 24.35 4.52 -10.85
C TYR A 30 22.82 4.59 -10.90
N GLY A 31 22.27 4.66 -12.11
CA GLY A 31 20.83 4.68 -12.36
C GLY A 31 20.25 3.38 -12.91
N TYR A 32 20.95 2.23 -12.79
CA TYR A 32 20.51 0.97 -13.43
C TYR A 32 19.27 0.35 -12.77
N ALA A 33 19.09 0.58 -11.48
CA ALA A 33 17.94 0.13 -10.72
C ALA A 33 17.55 1.19 -9.70
N VAL A 34 16.25 1.34 -9.52
CA VAL A 34 15.64 2.34 -8.65
C VAL A 34 14.53 1.67 -7.86
N THR A 35 14.25 2.19 -6.67
CA THR A 35 13.11 1.71 -5.90
C THR A 35 11.81 2.11 -6.58
N SER A 36 10.73 1.35 -6.33
CA SER A 36 9.40 1.72 -6.84
C SER A 36 8.95 3.11 -6.35
N HIS A 37 9.45 3.56 -5.20
CA HIS A 37 9.15 4.89 -4.65
C HIS A 37 9.88 5.99 -5.43
N SER A 38 11.20 5.85 -5.65
CA SER A 38 12.00 6.82 -6.40
C SER A 38 11.60 6.92 -7.89
N SER A 39 10.88 5.92 -8.41
CA SER A 39 10.37 5.90 -9.80
C SER A 39 8.99 6.54 -9.97
N GLN A 40 8.46 7.20 -8.94
CA GLN A 40 7.11 7.76 -8.98
C GLN A 40 7.01 8.85 -10.07
N GLY A 41 6.03 8.70 -10.96
CA GLY A 41 5.79 9.62 -12.08
C GLY A 41 6.58 9.28 -13.35
N GLN A 42 7.54 8.37 -13.28
CA GLN A 42 8.28 7.91 -14.45
C GLN A 42 7.49 6.81 -15.19
N THR A 43 7.69 6.69 -16.51
CA THR A 43 7.13 5.60 -17.33
C THR A 43 8.21 5.10 -18.28
N ALA A 44 8.19 3.80 -18.59
CA ALA A 44 9.11 3.16 -19.53
C ALA A 44 8.33 2.21 -20.43
N ASP A 45 8.88 1.89 -21.60
CA ASP A 45 8.23 0.93 -22.52
C ASP A 45 8.16 -0.47 -21.89
N ARG A 46 9.24 -0.88 -21.21
CA ARG A 46 9.35 -2.12 -20.45
C ARG A 46 9.82 -1.84 -19.03
N VAL A 47 9.21 -2.51 -18.05
CA VAL A 47 9.67 -2.50 -16.66
C VAL A 47 10.07 -3.89 -16.19
N LEU A 48 11.20 -3.97 -15.50
CA LEU A 48 11.72 -5.18 -14.88
C LEU A 48 11.62 -5.00 -13.37
N VAL A 49 10.79 -5.81 -12.71
CA VAL A 49 10.52 -5.71 -11.28
C VAL A 49 11.16 -6.90 -10.59
N HIS A 50 12.07 -6.65 -9.65
CA HIS A 50 12.64 -7.70 -8.82
C HIS A 50 11.99 -7.68 -7.43
N VAL A 51 11.47 -8.83 -7.00
CA VAL A 51 10.85 -9.01 -5.68
C VAL A 51 11.44 -10.24 -5.00
N ASP A 52 12.24 -10.01 -3.97
CA ASP A 52 12.74 -11.06 -3.08
C ASP A 52 11.70 -11.28 -1.96
N THR A 53 10.98 -12.40 -2.00
CA THR A 53 9.94 -12.72 -1.02
C THR A 53 10.50 -13.06 0.36
N GLU A 54 11.80 -13.30 0.53
CA GLU A 54 12.37 -13.64 1.84
C GLU A 54 12.96 -12.41 2.53
N LYS A 55 13.70 -11.59 1.78
CA LYS A 55 14.40 -10.42 2.32
C LYS A 55 13.54 -9.17 2.35
N ALA A 56 12.59 -9.03 1.42
CA ALA A 56 11.70 -7.88 1.44
C ALA A 56 10.67 -8.09 2.56
N GLY A 57 10.82 -7.31 3.63
CA GLY A 57 9.92 -7.36 4.77
C GLY A 57 8.45 -7.22 4.36
N GLU A 58 7.55 -7.79 5.16
CA GLU A 58 6.13 -7.93 4.82
C GLU A 58 5.43 -6.61 4.48
N LYS A 59 5.93 -5.49 5.00
CA LYS A 59 5.41 -4.14 4.73
C LYS A 59 5.81 -3.59 3.36
N LEU A 60 6.88 -4.10 2.76
CA LEU A 60 7.38 -3.64 1.46
C LEU A 60 6.71 -4.41 0.32
N VAL A 61 6.55 -5.73 0.45
CA VAL A 61 5.89 -6.58 -0.55
C VAL A 61 4.40 -6.61 -0.29
N ASN A 62 3.67 -5.70 -0.93
CA ASN A 62 2.23 -5.53 -0.76
C ASN A 62 1.56 -5.13 -2.09
N ARG A 63 0.23 -4.98 -2.06
CA ARG A 63 -0.57 -4.64 -3.24
C ARG A 63 -0.18 -3.30 -3.87
N ARG A 64 0.23 -2.32 -3.06
CA ARG A 64 0.66 -1.01 -3.54
C ARG A 64 1.98 -1.09 -4.29
N LEU A 65 2.95 -1.87 -3.81
CA LEU A 65 4.19 -2.12 -4.53
C LEU A 65 3.91 -2.76 -5.90
N ALA A 66 3.09 -3.81 -5.95
CA ALA A 66 2.71 -4.45 -7.21
C ALA A 66 2.09 -3.44 -8.18
N TYR A 67 1.10 -2.68 -7.71
CA TYR A 67 0.41 -1.69 -8.53
C TYR A 67 1.37 -0.65 -9.09
N VAL A 68 2.15 0.00 -8.21
CA VAL A 68 3.05 1.08 -8.63
C VAL A 68 4.17 0.58 -9.51
N ALA A 69 4.73 -0.61 -9.27
CA ALA A 69 5.84 -1.13 -10.07
C ALA A 69 5.38 -1.56 -11.48
N VAL A 70 4.25 -2.25 -11.57
CA VAL A 70 3.70 -2.74 -12.85
C VAL A 70 3.14 -1.60 -13.69
N SER A 71 2.48 -0.60 -13.08
CA SER A 71 1.85 0.51 -13.81
C SER A 71 2.82 1.47 -14.50
N ARG A 72 4.14 1.25 -14.36
CA ARG A 72 5.19 2.08 -14.98
C ARG A 72 5.51 1.62 -16.40
N GLY A 73 5.20 0.36 -16.73
CA GLY A 73 5.37 -0.21 -18.07
C GLY A 73 4.24 0.24 -18.99
N ARG A 74 4.59 0.76 -20.16
CA ARG A 74 3.61 1.10 -21.21
C ARG A 74 3.17 -0.12 -22.00
N TYR A 75 4.10 -1.04 -22.27
CA TYR A 75 3.86 -2.19 -23.14
C TYR A 75 4.20 -3.53 -22.46
N ASP A 76 5.18 -3.55 -21.56
CA ASP A 76 5.65 -4.80 -20.94
C ASP A 76 6.05 -4.62 -19.48
N ALA A 77 5.77 -5.64 -18.66
CA ALA A 77 6.16 -5.71 -17.26
C ALA A 77 6.55 -7.15 -16.90
N GLN A 78 7.79 -7.34 -16.45
CA GLN A 78 8.32 -8.64 -16.08
C GLN A 78 8.69 -8.67 -14.60
N VAL A 79 8.16 -9.65 -13.87
CA VAL A 79 8.42 -9.80 -12.44
C VAL A 79 9.34 -10.99 -12.20
N TYR A 80 10.47 -10.73 -11.56
CA TYR A 80 11.47 -11.70 -11.16
C TYR A 80 11.42 -11.90 -9.66
N THR A 81 11.27 -13.15 -9.22
CA THR A 81 11.16 -13.50 -7.81
C THR A 81 11.83 -14.84 -7.53
N ASN A 82 12.25 -15.03 -6.28
CA ASN A 82 12.79 -16.30 -5.80
C ASN A 82 11.69 -17.37 -5.57
N ASP A 83 10.47 -16.97 -5.19
CA ASP A 83 9.37 -17.91 -4.94
C ASP A 83 8.02 -17.37 -5.44
N LYS A 84 7.56 -17.91 -6.57
CA LYS A 84 6.28 -17.54 -7.18
C LYS A 84 5.06 -17.90 -6.30
N GLY A 85 5.15 -19.00 -5.54
CA GLY A 85 4.06 -19.47 -4.67
C GLY A 85 3.82 -18.49 -3.52
N GLN A 86 4.90 -18.00 -2.91
CA GLN A 86 4.81 -16.99 -1.86
C GLN A 86 4.46 -15.59 -2.39
N LEU A 87 4.94 -15.24 -3.58
CA LEU A 87 4.78 -13.89 -4.13
C LEU A 87 3.30 -13.48 -4.24
N ALA A 88 2.44 -14.35 -4.78
CA ALA A 88 1.03 -14.04 -4.98
C ALA A 88 0.31 -13.69 -3.67
N GLY A 89 0.56 -14.50 -2.62
CA GLY A 89 -0.02 -14.27 -1.29
C GLY A 89 0.49 -13.00 -0.61
N ARG A 90 1.77 -12.63 -0.81
CA ARG A 90 2.35 -11.41 -0.25
C ARG A 90 1.89 -10.15 -0.98
N LEU A 91 1.86 -10.17 -2.30
CA LEU A 91 1.35 -9.04 -3.10
C LEU A 91 -0.14 -8.79 -2.91
N GLY A 92 -0.92 -9.79 -2.52
CA GLY A 92 -2.35 -9.61 -2.20
C GLY A 92 -2.61 -8.83 -0.91
N ARG A 93 -1.60 -8.63 -0.05
CA ARG A 93 -1.76 -7.98 1.25
C ARG A 93 -2.05 -6.49 1.08
N ASP A 94 -3.02 -5.99 1.85
CA ASP A 94 -3.18 -4.56 2.03
C ASP A 94 -2.23 -4.07 3.13
N ALA A 95 -1.43 -3.06 2.81
CA ALA A 95 -0.52 -2.41 3.74
C ALA A 95 -1.02 -0.98 4.02
N SER A 96 -2.31 -0.85 4.30
CA SER A 96 -2.91 0.42 4.66
C SER A 96 -2.37 0.90 6.01
N HIS A 97 -1.98 2.17 6.06
CA HIS A 97 -1.68 2.85 7.30
C HIS A 97 -2.95 3.51 7.79
N ARG A 98 -3.30 3.29 9.07
CA ARG A 98 -4.46 3.96 9.68
C ARG A 98 -4.23 5.46 9.74
N SER A 99 -5.23 6.20 9.27
CA SER A 99 -5.26 7.65 9.40
C SER A 99 -5.62 8.06 10.82
N ALA A 100 -5.08 9.18 11.31
CA ALA A 100 -5.51 9.77 12.59
C ALA A 100 -7.02 10.08 12.61
N ILE A 101 -7.61 10.38 11.45
CA ILE A 101 -9.06 10.63 11.32
C ILE A 101 -9.91 9.36 11.38
N GLU A 102 -9.33 8.23 11.02
CA GLU A 102 -9.98 6.92 11.08
C GLU A 102 -10.03 6.45 12.53
N ALA A 103 -8.93 6.64 13.26
CA ALA A 103 -8.86 6.38 14.70
C ALA A 103 -9.87 7.21 15.51
N SER A 104 -10.13 8.46 15.11
CA SER A 104 -11.13 9.31 15.79
C SER A 104 -12.58 8.99 15.42
N ARG A 105 -12.85 8.37 14.26
CA ARG A 105 -14.20 7.92 13.89
C ARG A 105 -14.62 6.68 14.66
N ASP A 106 -13.69 5.75 14.91
CA ASP A 106 -13.97 4.52 15.68
C ASP A 106 -14.28 4.81 17.15
N SER A 107 -13.64 5.82 17.76
CA SER A 107 -13.93 6.23 19.13
C SER A 107 -15.31 6.89 19.25
N VAL A 108 -15.72 7.69 18.26
CA VAL A 108 -17.05 8.31 18.21
C VAL A 108 -18.16 7.28 17.93
N SER A 109 -17.91 6.30 17.06
CA SER A 109 -18.85 5.20 16.80
C SER A 109 -19.04 4.28 18.02
N SER A 110 -18.02 4.12 18.85
CA SER A 110 -18.09 3.34 20.09
C SER A 110 -18.89 4.04 21.19
N ALA A 111 -18.87 5.39 21.21
CA ALA A 111 -19.68 6.19 22.13
C ALA A 111 -21.17 6.18 21.77
N HIS A 112 -21.52 6.17 20.48
CA HIS A 112 -22.92 6.21 20.03
C HIS A 112 -23.69 4.88 20.21
N LYS A 113 -23.00 3.77 20.49
CA LYS A 113 -23.63 2.45 20.72
C LYS A 113 -24.14 2.26 22.15
N ILE A 114 -23.78 3.14 23.09
CA ILE A 114 -24.10 2.98 24.52
C ILE A 114 -25.50 3.55 24.87
N GLU A 115 -26.08 4.45 24.06
CA GLU A 115 -27.32 5.15 24.43
C GLU A 115 -28.64 4.50 23.95
N SER A 116 -28.62 3.46 23.12
CA SER A 116 -29.86 2.95 22.48
C SER A 116 -30.53 1.74 23.14
N SER A 117 -30.32 1.46 24.43
CA SER A 117 -30.95 0.31 25.11
C SER A 117 -31.79 0.63 26.36
N SER A 118 -32.05 1.89 26.69
CA SER A 118 -32.78 2.23 27.94
C SER A 118 -33.93 3.22 27.73
N ALA A 119 -34.93 2.86 26.91
CA ALA A 119 -36.26 3.49 26.98
C ALA A 119 -37.32 2.73 26.16
N ARG A 120 -37.88 1.62 26.68
CA ARG A 120 -39.29 1.26 26.39
C ARG A 120 -39.97 0.84 27.68
N GLY A 121 -40.73 1.78 28.20
CA GLY A 121 -41.38 1.76 29.51
C GLY A 121 -42.59 0.83 29.60
N ARG A 122 -42.84 0.47 30.85
CA ARG A 122 -44.04 -0.16 31.40
C ARG A 122 -45.31 0.55 30.91
N VAL A 123 -46.29 -0.21 30.43
CA VAL A 123 -47.70 0.19 30.51
C VAL A 123 -48.45 -0.93 31.23
N ARG A 124 -48.98 -0.57 32.40
CA ARG A 124 -49.85 -1.37 33.25
C ARG A 124 -51.26 -0.81 33.06
N ALA A 125 -52.26 -1.64 32.77
CA ALA A 125 -53.68 -1.27 32.88
C ALA A 125 -54.48 -2.43 33.47
N HIS A 126 -55.37 -2.08 34.39
CA HIS A 126 -56.10 -2.92 35.35
C HIS A 126 -57.52 -3.30 34.86
N MET A 127 -58.04 -4.42 35.41
CA MET A 127 -59.44 -4.78 35.74
C MET A 127 -60.48 -5.06 34.63
N HIS A 128 -61.06 -6.27 34.62
CA HIS A 128 -62.45 -6.52 35.06
C HIS A 128 -62.74 -8.02 35.30
N ALA A 129 -63.79 -8.28 36.07
CA ALA A 129 -64.08 -9.46 36.87
C ALA A 129 -64.90 -10.59 36.21
N GLU A 130 -64.93 -11.72 36.94
CA GLU A 130 -65.97 -12.77 37.04
C GLU A 130 -66.34 -13.66 35.83
N SER A 131 -66.17 -14.97 35.98
CA SER A 131 -67.27 -15.89 36.36
C SER A 131 -66.80 -17.36 36.38
N HIS A 132 -67.51 -18.15 37.18
CA HIS A 132 -67.28 -19.54 37.55
C HIS A 132 -67.38 -20.54 36.38
N SER A 133 -66.70 -21.69 36.48
CA SER A 133 -67.35 -23.01 36.47
C SER A 133 -66.38 -24.16 36.76
N ILE A 134 -66.95 -25.20 37.35
CA ILE A 134 -66.46 -26.36 38.10
C ILE A 134 -66.17 -27.60 37.21
N SER A 135 -65.47 -28.58 37.81
CA SER A 135 -65.45 -30.05 37.59
C SER A 135 -64.41 -30.61 36.61
N ARG A 136 -63.73 -31.73 36.91
CA ARG A 136 -63.94 -32.80 37.91
C ARG A 136 -62.58 -33.42 38.27
#